data_AF-A0A6A5V000-F1
#
_entry.id   AF-A0A6A5V000-F1
#
_cell.length_a   1.000
_cell.length_b   1.000
_cell.length_c   1.000
_cell.angle_alpha   90.00
_cell.angle_beta   90.00
_cell.angle_gamma   90.00
#
_symmetry.space_group_name_H-M   'P 1'
#
loop_
_entity.id
_entity.type
_entity.pdbx_description
1 polymer ?
#
loop_
_entity_poly.entity_id
_entity_poly.type
_entity_poly.pdbx_seq_one_letter_code
_entity_poly.pdbx_strand_id
1 'polypeptide(L)'
;MHRCASLDRHRDSPYKYSDTPRSNVQITGVVSSELATSVRNEIAANEAADCQTVINAMVQAKEEGQKCFRQRDFPEASPKWLDAAVDIERIRQGSSWASLVEQGGDVFLTRVAEIYFLTKLHIEHTELVGAAAGDIILLAEDALFMAREPITVGFWAAQWRWLPEDKHIAKRWYRQAMCIQLSRDLQRANVAEKLLEKALRLFPDDAAILKERDNIGAWKARGY
;
A
#
# COMPACT_ATOMS: atom_id res chain seq x y z
N MET A 1 3.61 -70.35 -26.61
CA MET A 1 2.91 -69.10 -26.21
C MET A 1 3.59 -68.55 -24.98
N HIS A 2 4.39 -67.48 -25.10
CA HIS A 2 4.66 -66.49 -24.04
C HIS A 2 5.36 -65.30 -24.71
N ARG A 3 4.65 -64.17 -24.85
CA ARG A 3 5.21 -62.89 -25.30
C ARG A 3 5.66 -62.12 -24.06
N CYS A 4 6.94 -61.78 -24.01
CA CYS A 4 7.49 -60.80 -23.08
C CYS A 4 7.20 -59.40 -23.65
N ALA A 5 6.53 -58.55 -22.87
CA ALA A 5 6.31 -57.15 -23.19
C ALA A 5 7.58 -56.34 -22.84
N SER A 6 8.17 -55.68 -23.84
CA SER A 6 9.20 -54.66 -23.62
C SER A 6 8.52 -53.34 -23.28
N LEU A 7 8.65 -52.90 -22.03
CA LEU A 7 8.35 -51.54 -21.61
C LEU A 7 9.40 -50.59 -22.20
N ASP A 8 8.96 -49.75 -23.13
CA ASP A 8 9.69 -48.57 -23.59
C ASP A 8 9.91 -47.63 -22.40
N ARG A 9 11.16 -47.53 -21.96
CA ARG A 9 11.61 -46.51 -21.02
C ARG A 9 11.93 -45.25 -21.83
N HIS A 10 10.98 -44.32 -21.89
CA HIS A 10 11.28 -42.92 -22.18
C HIS A 10 12.30 -42.43 -21.14
N ARG A 11 13.51 -42.16 -21.60
CA ARG A 11 14.55 -41.49 -20.82
C ARG A 11 14.17 -40.01 -20.72
N ASP A 12 13.59 -39.62 -19.59
CA ASP A 12 13.51 -38.21 -19.20
C ASP A 12 14.92 -37.70 -18.93
N SER A 13 15.36 -36.76 -19.78
CA SER A 13 16.64 -36.08 -19.66
C SER A 13 16.53 -34.94 -18.63
N PRO A 14 17.47 -34.78 -17.68
CA PRO A 14 17.48 -33.67 -16.76
C PRO A 14 17.92 -32.38 -17.49
N TYR A 15 16.96 -31.57 -17.90
CA TYR A 15 17.23 -30.23 -18.44
C TYR A 15 17.56 -29.26 -17.29
N LYS A 16 18.82 -28.80 -17.21
CA LYS A 16 19.20 -27.60 -16.46
C LYS A 16 19.19 -26.43 -17.44
N TYR A 17 18.37 -25.42 -17.17
CA TYR A 17 18.39 -24.19 -17.95
C TYR A 17 18.52 -23.01 -16.99
N SER A 18 19.52 -22.17 -17.24
CA SER A 18 19.69 -20.89 -16.55
C SER A 18 19.70 -19.80 -17.61
N ASP A 19 18.67 -18.97 -17.61
CA ASP A 19 18.74 -17.67 -18.25
C ASP A 19 18.37 -16.63 -17.19
N THR A 20 19.19 -15.60 -17.08
CA THR A 20 18.93 -14.43 -16.26
C THR A 20 18.96 -13.23 -17.19
N PRO A 21 18.00 -12.29 -17.02
CA PRO A 21 18.19 -11.28 -15.97
C PRO A 21 16.97 -11.14 -15.03
N ARG A 22 17.22 -11.34 -13.73
CA ARG A 22 16.45 -10.84 -12.56
C ARG A 22 15.13 -11.51 -12.12
N SER A 23 14.96 -12.80 -12.38
CA SER A 23 14.15 -13.68 -11.51
C SER A 23 14.94 -14.95 -11.19
N ASN A 24 15.49 -15.07 -9.97
CA ASN A 24 16.22 -16.28 -9.52
C ASN A 24 15.27 -17.46 -9.23
N VAL A 25 14.26 -17.67 -10.07
CA VAL A 25 13.36 -18.83 -9.95
C VAL A 25 13.96 -19.97 -10.75
N GLN A 26 14.73 -20.83 -10.07
CA GLN A 26 15.17 -22.10 -10.65
C GLN A 26 14.13 -23.17 -10.36
N ILE A 27 13.43 -23.62 -11.40
CA ILE A 27 12.61 -24.83 -11.32
C ILE A 27 13.57 -26.02 -11.44
N THR A 28 13.92 -26.62 -10.31
CA THR A 28 14.78 -27.81 -10.25
C THR A 28 13.96 -29.07 -9.95
N GLY A 29 14.19 -30.15 -10.69
CA GLY A 29 13.50 -31.44 -10.49
C GLY A 29 12.94 -32.00 -11.80
N VAL A 30 12.28 -33.16 -11.73
CA VAL A 30 11.56 -33.74 -12.87
C VAL A 30 10.18 -33.10 -12.93
N VAL A 31 10.02 -32.12 -13.82
CA VAL A 31 8.75 -31.47 -14.15
C VAL A 31 8.43 -31.72 -15.62
N SER A 32 7.14 -31.85 -15.96
CA SER A 32 6.75 -32.01 -17.36
C SER A 32 7.13 -30.76 -18.16
N SER A 33 7.53 -30.95 -19.41
CA SER A 33 7.89 -29.82 -20.29
C SER A 33 6.73 -28.87 -20.52
N GLU A 34 5.49 -29.37 -20.48
CA GLU A 34 4.28 -28.56 -20.57
C GLU A 34 4.12 -27.65 -19.35
N LEU A 35 4.29 -28.17 -18.14
CA LEU A 35 4.21 -27.37 -16.91
C LEU A 35 5.33 -26.30 -16.89
N ALA A 36 6.56 -26.67 -17.25
CA ALA A 36 7.66 -25.72 -17.31
C ALA A 36 7.41 -24.59 -18.33
N THR A 37 6.83 -24.92 -19.49
CA THR A 37 6.48 -23.93 -20.52
C THR A 37 5.31 -23.05 -20.08
N SER A 38 4.28 -23.65 -19.46
CA SER A 38 3.13 -22.94 -18.91
C SER A 38 3.57 -21.91 -17.87
N VAL A 39 4.40 -22.32 -16.90
CA VAL A 39 4.91 -21.43 -15.85
C VAL A 39 5.76 -20.30 -16.44
N ARG A 40 6.60 -20.57 -17.45
CA ARG A 40 7.38 -19.52 -18.13
C ARG A 40 6.49 -18.52 -18.85
N ASN A 41 5.48 -19.01 -19.58
CA ASN A 41 4.56 -18.15 -20.30
C ASN A 41 3.74 -17.29 -19.34
N GLU A 42 3.35 -17.84 -18.19
CA GLU A 42 2.65 -17.10 -17.14
C GLU A 42 3.53 -16.03 -16.49
N ILE A 43 4.81 -16.35 -16.18
CA ILE A 43 5.78 -15.38 -15.67
C ILE A 43 5.99 -14.25 -16.70
N ALA A 44 6.23 -14.60 -17.97
CA ALA A 44 6.46 -13.62 -19.04
C ALA A 44 5.22 -12.75 -19.29
N ALA A 45 4.01 -13.33 -19.26
CA ALA A 45 2.76 -12.59 -19.41
C ALA A 45 2.55 -11.60 -18.25
N ASN A 46 2.95 -11.98 -17.03
CA ASN A 46 2.88 -11.11 -15.86
C ASN A 46 3.90 -9.95 -15.93
N GLU A 47 5.08 -10.19 -16.48
CA GLU A 47 6.09 -9.15 -16.72
C GLU A 47 5.70 -8.16 -17.84
N ALA A 48 4.86 -8.60 -18.78
CA ALA A 48 4.32 -7.79 -19.87
C ALA A 48 3.07 -6.98 -19.51
N ALA A 49 2.73 -6.87 -18.22
CA ALA A 49 1.54 -6.14 -17.79
C ALA A 49 1.57 -4.68 -18.28
N ASP A 50 0.50 -4.27 -18.95
CA ASP A 50 0.29 -2.90 -19.39
C ASP A 50 0.08 -1.98 -18.17
N CYS A 51 0.79 -0.85 -18.16
CA CYS A 51 0.76 0.09 -17.03
C CYS A 51 -0.65 0.60 -16.71
N GLN A 52 -1.52 0.77 -17.72
CA GLN A 52 -2.90 1.22 -17.50
C GLN A 52 -3.75 0.13 -16.83
N THR A 53 -3.53 -1.13 -17.21
CA THR A 53 -4.18 -2.29 -16.58
C THR A 53 -3.81 -2.41 -15.10
N VAL A 54 -2.53 -2.22 -14.77
CA VAL A 54 -2.05 -2.19 -13.38
C VAL A 54 -2.70 -1.06 -12.59
N ILE A 55 -2.74 0.16 -13.15
CA ILE A 55 -3.42 1.30 -12.51
C ILE A 55 -4.91 1.00 -12.27
N ASN A 56 -5.61 0.43 -13.26
CA ASN A 56 -7.03 0.12 -13.13
C ASN A 56 -7.30 -0.87 -12.00
N ALA A 57 -6.47 -1.91 -11.86
CA ALA A 57 -6.56 -2.87 -10.77
C ALA A 57 -6.35 -2.21 -9.40
N MET A 58 -5.34 -1.33 -9.27
CA MET A 58 -5.08 -0.59 -8.02
C MET A 58 -6.25 0.34 -7.66
N VAL A 59 -6.83 1.04 -8.65
CA VAL A 59 -8.01 1.88 -8.44
C VAL A 59 -9.19 1.04 -7.97
N GLN A 60 -9.45 -0.10 -8.61
CA GLN A 60 -10.54 -0.99 -8.23
C GLN A 60 -10.38 -1.47 -6.79
N ALA A 61 -9.21 -1.98 -6.41
CA ALA A 61 -8.93 -2.46 -5.06
C ALA A 61 -9.16 -1.36 -4.00
N LYS A 62 -8.70 -0.12 -4.27
CA LYS A 62 -8.97 1.03 -3.40
C LYS A 62 -10.46 1.34 -3.27
N GLU A 63 -11.22 1.30 -4.37
CA GLU A 63 -12.66 1.59 -4.39
C GLU A 63 -13.49 0.49 -3.71
N GLU A 64 -13.04 -0.77 -3.72
CA GLU A 64 -13.69 -1.87 -2.99
C GLU A 64 -13.66 -1.63 -1.47
N GLY A 65 -12.51 -1.24 -0.92
CA GLY A 65 -12.45 -0.82 0.49
C GLY A 65 -13.33 0.40 0.78
N GLN A 66 -13.36 1.38 -0.14
CA GLN A 66 -14.23 2.56 -0.02
C GLN A 66 -15.72 2.22 -0.03
N LYS A 67 -16.12 1.17 -0.76
CA LYS A 67 -17.49 0.67 -0.77
C LYS A 67 -17.87 0.11 0.60
N CYS A 68 -17.06 -0.78 1.18
CA CYS A 68 -17.28 -1.34 2.52
C CYS A 68 -17.33 -0.24 3.58
N PHE A 69 -16.41 0.73 3.51
CA PHE A 69 -16.37 1.86 4.44
C PHE A 69 -17.66 2.70 4.39
N ARG A 70 -18.18 3.01 3.20
CA ARG A 70 -19.45 3.75 3.06
C ARG A 70 -20.64 3.00 3.64
N GLN A 71 -20.57 1.68 3.68
CA GLN A 71 -21.57 0.80 4.32
C GLN A 71 -21.37 0.68 5.84
N ARG A 72 -20.37 1.39 6.41
CA ARG A 72 -19.93 1.29 7.81
C ARG A 72 -19.41 -0.09 8.19
N ASP A 73 -18.99 -0.88 7.21
CA ASP A 73 -18.34 -2.16 7.41
C ASP A 73 -16.83 -1.95 7.50
N PHE A 74 -16.39 -1.38 8.63
CA PHE A 74 -14.97 -1.12 8.89
C PHE A 74 -14.11 -2.39 8.96
N PRO A 75 -14.58 -3.49 9.58
CA PRO A 75 -13.84 -4.75 9.61
C PRO A 75 -13.55 -5.31 8.22
N GLU A 76 -14.44 -5.11 7.25
CA GLU A 76 -14.21 -5.51 5.86
C GLU A 76 -13.43 -4.46 5.04
N ALA A 77 -13.57 -3.17 5.38
CA ALA A 77 -12.88 -2.09 4.65
C ALA A 77 -11.36 -2.09 4.87
N SER A 78 -10.90 -2.23 6.12
CA SER A 78 -9.47 -2.13 6.45
C SER A 78 -8.62 -3.18 5.72
N PRO A 79 -8.98 -4.49 5.76
CA PRO A 79 -8.22 -5.53 5.07
C PRO A 79 -8.11 -5.29 3.56
N LYS A 80 -9.16 -4.82 2.89
CA LYS A 80 -9.11 -4.53 1.44
C LYS A 80 -8.09 -3.44 1.10
N TRP A 81 -8.01 -2.41 1.92
CA TRP A 81 -7.01 -1.37 1.72
C TRP A 81 -5.60 -1.84 2.08
N LEU A 82 -5.45 -2.66 3.11
CA LEU A 82 -4.16 -3.28 3.45
C LEU A 82 -3.67 -4.17 2.31
N ASP A 83 -4.51 -5.05 1.78
CA ASP A 83 -4.20 -5.92 0.64
C ASP A 83 -3.81 -5.08 -0.59
N ALA A 84 -4.59 -4.03 -0.90
CA ALA A 84 -4.27 -3.12 -2.00
C ALA A 84 -2.91 -2.43 -1.81
N ALA A 85 -2.57 -2.01 -0.58
CA ALA A 85 -1.27 -1.40 -0.29
C ALA A 85 -0.13 -2.41 -0.44
N VAL A 86 -0.30 -3.63 0.08
CA VAL A 86 0.67 -4.73 -0.05
C VAL A 86 0.89 -5.09 -1.52
N ASP A 87 -0.17 -5.14 -2.33
CA ASP A 87 -0.04 -5.40 -3.77
C ASP A 87 0.75 -4.32 -4.50
N ILE A 88 0.51 -3.04 -4.16
CA ILE A 88 1.30 -1.93 -4.73
C ILE A 88 2.77 -2.04 -4.32
N GLU A 89 3.04 -2.33 -3.05
CA GLU A 89 4.42 -2.52 -2.54
C GLU A 89 5.11 -3.69 -3.24
N ARG A 90 4.41 -4.81 -3.44
CA ARG A 90 4.90 -6.00 -4.13
C ARG A 90 5.22 -5.69 -5.60
N ILE A 91 4.33 -4.99 -6.30
CA ILE A 91 4.57 -4.55 -7.69
C ILE A 91 5.79 -3.64 -7.76
N ARG A 92 5.91 -2.67 -6.84
CA ARG A 92 7.04 -1.73 -6.78
C ARG A 92 8.37 -2.44 -6.53
N GLN A 93 8.38 -3.47 -5.70
CA GLN A 93 9.57 -4.27 -5.40
C GLN A 93 9.84 -5.36 -6.45
N GLY A 94 8.89 -5.61 -7.35
CA GLY A 94 8.95 -6.65 -8.37
C GLY A 94 9.84 -6.30 -9.56
N SER A 95 10.18 -7.33 -10.36
CA SER A 95 10.99 -7.18 -11.59
C SER A 95 10.30 -6.31 -12.65
N SER A 96 8.97 -6.29 -12.69
CA SER A 96 8.18 -5.52 -13.65
C SER A 96 8.14 -4.02 -13.39
N TRP A 97 8.52 -3.54 -12.19
CA TRP A 97 8.44 -2.11 -11.84
C TRP A 97 9.20 -1.22 -12.83
N ALA A 98 10.43 -1.60 -13.19
CA ALA A 98 11.23 -0.82 -14.13
C ALA A 98 10.56 -0.69 -15.50
N SER A 99 9.99 -1.78 -16.02
CA SER A 99 9.25 -1.80 -17.29
C SER A 99 7.98 -0.93 -17.21
N LEU A 100 7.21 -1.03 -16.11
CA LEU A 100 6.01 -0.22 -15.91
C LEU A 100 6.32 1.28 -15.84
N VAL A 101 7.42 1.65 -15.17
CA VAL A 101 7.90 3.03 -15.10
C VAL A 101 8.40 3.52 -16.46
N GLU A 102 9.10 2.68 -17.22
CA GLU A 102 9.54 3.02 -18.58
C GLU A 102 8.35 3.23 -19.54
N GLN A 103 7.33 2.37 -19.46
CA GLN A 103 6.12 2.46 -20.27
C GLN A 103 5.27 3.70 -19.94
N GLY A 104 5.02 3.96 -18.66
CA GLY A 104 4.06 4.97 -18.22
C GLY A 104 4.66 6.30 -17.74
N GLY A 105 5.98 6.35 -17.52
CA GLY A 105 6.72 7.53 -17.09
C GLY A 105 6.16 8.20 -15.83
N ASP A 106 6.26 9.54 -15.79
CA ASP A 106 5.80 10.36 -14.67
C ASP A 106 4.29 10.26 -14.42
N VAL A 107 3.48 10.01 -15.47
CA VAL A 107 2.02 9.87 -15.34
C VAL A 107 1.70 8.62 -14.53
N PHE A 108 2.36 7.50 -14.83
CA PHE A 108 2.22 6.28 -14.06
C PHE A 108 2.70 6.46 -12.62
N LEU A 109 3.91 7.01 -12.42
CA LEU A 109 4.46 7.24 -11.08
C LEU A 109 3.54 8.13 -10.22
N THR A 110 3.04 9.23 -10.79
CA THR A 110 2.10 10.14 -10.12
C THR A 110 0.83 9.41 -9.73
N ARG A 111 0.28 8.58 -10.62
CA ARG A 111 -0.98 7.88 -10.37
C ARG A 111 -0.84 6.78 -9.32
N VAL A 112 0.22 5.97 -9.38
CA VAL A 112 0.50 4.97 -8.34
C VAL A 112 0.72 5.66 -6.99
N ALA A 113 1.50 6.75 -6.96
CA ALA A 113 1.79 7.48 -5.74
C ALA A 113 0.52 8.05 -5.08
N GLU A 114 -0.36 8.64 -5.89
CA GLU A 114 -1.65 9.15 -5.42
C GLU A 114 -2.53 8.02 -4.87
N ILE A 115 -2.72 6.93 -5.63
CA ILE A 115 -3.56 5.80 -5.21
C ILE A 115 -3.04 5.23 -3.90
N TYR A 116 -1.75 4.93 -3.83
CA TYR A 116 -1.12 4.34 -2.66
C TYR A 116 -1.24 5.25 -1.43
N PHE A 117 -0.99 6.55 -1.59
CA PHE A 117 -1.12 7.50 -0.48
C PHE A 117 -2.57 7.60 0.01
N LEU A 118 -3.55 7.66 -0.89
CA LEU A 118 -4.96 7.68 -0.52
C LEU A 118 -5.40 6.38 0.17
N THR A 119 -4.91 5.23 -0.29
CA THR A 119 -5.13 3.93 0.38
C THR A 119 -4.58 3.95 1.80
N LYS A 120 -3.33 4.42 2.01
CA LYS A 120 -2.75 4.56 3.36
C LYS A 120 -3.55 5.55 4.22
N LEU A 121 -4.00 6.68 3.66
CA LEU A 121 -4.91 7.60 4.36
C LEU A 121 -6.25 6.93 4.74
N HIS A 122 -6.76 6.00 3.96
CA HIS A 122 -7.98 5.29 4.34
C HIS A 122 -7.74 4.30 5.49
N ILE A 123 -6.62 3.56 5.45
CA ILE A 123 -6.19 2.69 6.55
C ILE A 123 -6.05 3.50 7.83
N GLU A 124 -5.28 4.59 7.81
CA GLU A 124 -5.12 5.51 8.95
C GLU A 124 -6.47 5.92 9.56
N HIS A 125 -7.46 6.22 8.71
CA HIS A 125 -8.75 6.66 9.18
C HIS A 125 -9.50 5.55 9.91
N THR A 126 -9.49 4.34 9.35
CA THR A 126 -10.17 3.19 9.94
C THR A 126 -9.54 2.81 11.28
N GLU A 127 -8.22 2.72 11.35
CA GLU A 127 -7.51 2.42 12.58
C GLU A 127 -7.74 3.49 13.66
N LEU A 128 -7.84 4.76 13.26
CA LEU A 128 -8.15 5.85 14.19
C LEU A 128 -9.60 5.79 14.70
N VAL A 129 -10.55 5.38 13.86
CA VAL A 129 -11.95 5.15 14.26
C VAL A 129 -12.02 3.98 15.25
N GLY A 130 -11.30 2.89 14.99
CA GLY A 130 -11.19 1.77 15.92
C GLY A 130 -10.57 2.19 17.26
N ALA A 131 -9.44 2.91 17.23
CA ALA A 131 -8.78 3.40 18.44
C ALA A 131 -9.68 4.33 19.28
N ALA A 132 -10.47 5.18 18.63
CA ALA A 132 -11.46 6.02 19.31
C ALA A 132 -12.59 5.21 19.96
N ALA A 133 -12.88 4.01 19.45
CA ALA A 133 -13.84 3.06 20.00
C ALA A 133 -13.23 2.13 21.08
N GLY A 134 -11.92 2.22 21.33
CA GLY A 134 -11.21 1.43 22.34
C GLY A 134 -10.25 0.38 21.81
N ASP A 135 -10.03 0.31 20.49
CA ASP A 135 -9.03 -0.59 19.89
C ASP A 135 -7.59 -0.11 20.16
N ILE A 136 -6.63 -0.89 19.69
CA ILE A 136 -5.21 -0.68 19.93
C ILE A 136 -4.70 0.53 19.15
N ILE A 137 -4.42 1.65 19.85
CA ILE A 137 -3.88 2.89 19.28
C ILE A 137 -2.59 2.70 18.45
N LEU A 138 -1.80 1.67 18.76
CA LEU A 138 -0.56 1.34 18.05
C LEU A 138 -0.79 1.12 16.55
N LEU A 139 -1.94 0.55 16.16
CA LEU A 139 -2.26 0.32 14.74
C LEU A 139 -2.46 1.65 13.99
N ALA A 140 -3.08 2.64 14.65
CA ALA A 140 -3.23 3.97 14.09
C ALA A 140 -1.89 4.71 13.99
N GLU A 141 -1.00 4.57 14.97
CA GLU A 141 0.35 5.14 14.92
C GLU A 141 1.19 4.54 13.80
N ASP A 142 1.14 3.22 13.63
CA ASP A 142 1.84 2.52 12.54
C ASP A 142 1.32 2.95 11.16
N ALA A 143 0.01 2.99 10.98
CA ALA A 143 -0.60 3.47 9.73
C ALA A 143 -0.16 4.90 9.38
N LEU A 144 -0.12 5.80 10.37
CA LEU A 144 0.35 7.18 10.21
C LEU A 144 1.83 7.26 9.85
N PHE A 145 2.65 6.35 10.38
CA PHE A 145 4.07 6.25 10.04
C PHE A 145 4.24 5.79 8.59
N MET A 146 3.57 4.71 8.20
CA MET A 146 3.68 4.10 6.87
C MET A 146 3.25 5.05 5.73
N ALA A 147 2.28 5.94 5.97
CA ALA A 147 1.90 6.92 4.95
C ALA A 147 2.99 7.99 4.69
N ARG A 148 4.11 8.03 5.44
CA ARG A 148 5.18 9.06 5.29
C ARG A 148 6.11 8.72 4.15
N GLU A 149 6.38 7.44 3.96
CA GLU A 149 7.33 6.97 2.97
C GLU A 149 7.01 7.39 1.53
N PRO A 150 5.76 7.29 1.02
CA PRO A 150 5.47 7.58 -0.38
C PRO A 150 5.64 9.05 -0.80
N ILE A 151 5.85 9.97 0.14
CA ILE A 151 6.09 11.40 -0.14
C ILE A 151 7.58 11.79 -0.05
N THR A 152 8.46 10.82 0.25
CA THR A 152 9.91 11.01 0.32
C THR A 152 10.55 10.93 -1.06
N VAL A 153 11.67 11.65 -1.24
CA VAL A 153 12.46 11.58 -2.47
C VAL A 153 13.04 10.17 -2.61
N GLY A 154 12.93 9.57 -3.79
CA GLY A 154 13.52 8.26 -4.06
C GLY A 154 12.62 7.06 -3.77
N PHE A 155 11.46 7.24 -3.15
CA PHE A 155 10.59 6.11 -2.81
C PHE A 155 10.04 5.40 -4.05
N TRP A 156 9.60 6.17 -5.04
CA TRP A 156 9.00 5.65 -6.27
C TRP A 156 10.02 5.47 -7.40
N ALA A 157 10.89 6.46 -7.60
CA ALA A 157 11.99 6.43 -8.55
C ALA A 157 13.14 7.31 -8.04
N ALA A 158 14.37 7.03 -8.48
CA ALA A 158 15.55 7.78 -8.05
C ALA A 158 15.39 9.28 -8.32
N GLN A 159 15.67 10.11 -7.30
CA GLN A 159 15.50 11.58 -7.34
C GLN A 159 14.09 12.09 -7.64
N TRP A 160 13.11 11.19 -7.73
CA TRP A 160 11.72 11.55 -7.98
C TRP A 160 10.95 11.72 -6.66
N ARG A 161 9.98 12.63 -6.65
CA ARG A 161 9.13 12.89 -5.49
C ARG A 161 7.70 13.24 -5.92
N TRP A 162 6.73 12.60 -5.28
CA TRP A 162 5.34 13.01 -5.36
C TRP A 162 4.96 13.93 -4.19
N LEU A 163 4.12 14.92 -4.48
CA LEU A 163 3.57 15.83 -3.48
C LEU A 163 2.04 15.65 -3.42
N PRO A 164 1.47 15.27 -2.27
CA PRO A 164 0.03 15.24 -2.12
C PRO A 164 -0.58 16.64 -2.20
N GLU A 165 -1.83 16.71 -2.62
CA GLU A 165 -2.62 17.93 -2.48
C GLU A 165 -2.75 18.38 -1.01
N ASP A 166 -2.85 19.69 -0.80
CA ASP A 166 -2.98 20.33 0.51
C ASP A 166 -4.09 19.70 1.36
N LYS A 167 -5.23 19.37 0.75
CA LYS A 167 -6.37 18.73 1.44
C LYS A 167 -5.99 17.39 2.09
N HIS A 168 -5.10 16.63 1.46
CA HIS A 168 -4.67 15.34 1.97
C HIS A 168 -3.58 15.51 3.04
N ILE A 169 -2.69 16.50 2.88
CA ILE A 169 -1.69 16.87 3.89
C ILE A 169 -2.38 17.35 5.17
N ALA A 170 -3.38 18.24 5.05
CA ALA A 170 -4.16 18.74 6.18
C ALA A 170 -4.89 17.61 6.92
N LYS A 171 -5.58 16.72 6.18
CA LYS A 171 -6.22 15.53 6.75
C LYS A 171 -5.26 14.67 7.55
N ARG A 172 -4.06 14.45 7.02
CA ARG A 172 -3.03 13.68 7.70
C ARG A 172 -2.56 14.33 9.00
N TRP A 173 -2.24 15.64 8.98
CA TRP A 173 -1.84 16.35 10.20
C TRP A 173 -2.95 16.34 11.26
N TYR A 174 -4.20 16.54 10.85
CA TYR A 174 -5.36 16.42 11.71
C TYR A 174 -5.44 15.04 12.38
N ARG A 175 -5.32 13.95 11.61
CA ARG A 175 -5.35 12.57 12.16
C ARG A 175 -4.17 12.27 13.08
N GLN A 176 -2.99 12.78 12.76
CA GLN A 176 -1.82 12.62 13.63
C GLN A 176 -2.01 13.34 14.96
N ALA A 177 -2.63 14.53 14.96
CA ALA A 177 -2.97 15.24 16.19
C ALA A 177 -4.00 14.47 17.03
N MET A 178 -5.05 13.93 16.39
CA MET A 178 -6.03 13.07 17.07
C MET A 178 -5.38 11.83 17.68
N CYS A 179 -4.47 11.17 16.95
CA CYS A 179 -3.79 9.97 17.43
C CYS A 179 -2.98 10.26 18.71
N ILE A 180 -2.28 11.41 18.76
CA ILE A 180 -1.57 11.86 19.97
C ILE A 180 -2.54 12.10 21.14
N GLN A 181 -3.71 12.70 20.87
CA GLN A 181 -4.71 12.92 21.92
C GLN A 181 -5.28 11.59 22.43
N LEU A 182 -5.57 10.65 21.53
CA LEU A 182 -6.10 9.32 21.87
C LEU A 182 -5.10 8.46 22.64
N SER A 183 -3.79 8.59 22.35
CA SER A 183 -2.74 7.89 23.11
C SER A 183 -2.52 8.46 24.52
N ARG A 184 -3.20 9.57 24.87
CA ARG A 184 -3.08 10.27 26.16
C ARG A 184 -1.66 10.72 26.49
N ASP A 185 -0.82 10.90 25.47
CA ASP A 185 0.56 11.35 25.67
C ASP A 185 0.65 12.88 25.81
N LEU A 186 0.52 13.36 27.05
CA LEU A 186 0.64 14.79 27.36
C LEU A 186 2.00 15.40 26.95
N GLN A 187 3.08 14.61 26.89
CA GLN A 187 4.39 15.13 26.46
C GLN A 187 4.36 15.55 24.99
N ARG A 188 3.48 14.92 24.19
CA ARG A 188 3.28 15.22 22.77
C ARG A 188 2.13 16.20 22.50
N ALA A 189 1.42 16.70 23.51
CA ALA A 189 0.28 17.58 23.30
C ALA A 189 0.63 18.87 22.52
N ASN A 190 1.80 19.46 22.78
CA ASN A 190 2.29 20.62 22.02
C ASN A 190 2.61 20.27 20.55
N VAL A 191 2.95 19.01 20.26
CA VAL A 191 3.14 18.54 18.87
C VAL A 191 1.79 18.45 18.16
N ALA A 192 0.77 17.94 18.84
CA ALA A 192 -0.57 17.84 18.29
C ALA A 192 -1.17 19.22 17.94
N GLU A 193 -1.00 20.21 18.82
CA GLU A 193 -1.42 21.60 18.56
C GLU A 193 -0.72 22.19 17.32
N LYS A 194 0.61 22.04 17.21
CA LYS A 194 1.38 22.48 16.03
C LYS A 194 0.94 21.79 14.74
N LEU A 195 0.51 20.53 14.80
CA LEU A 195 -0.02 19.82 13.62
C LEU A 195 -1.35 20.43 13.17
N LEU A 196 -2.25 20.76 14.11
CA LEU A 196 -3.51 21.42 13.81
C LEU A 196 -3.31 22.84 13.29
N GLU A 197 -2.37 23.61 13.85
CA GLU A 197 -2.01 24.92 13.31
C GLU A 197 -1.55 24.84 11.85
N LYS A 198 -0.72 23.84 11.51
CA LYS A 198 -0.30 23.63 10.12
C LYS A 198 -1.49 23.30 9.22
N ALA A 199 -2.43 22.48 9.69
CA ALA A 199 -3.63 22.14 8.94
C ALA A 199 -4.55 23.37 8.74
N LEU A 200 -4.73 24.20 9.77
CA LEU A 200 -5.48 25.46 9.70
C LEU A 200 -4.81 26.52 8.81
N ARG A 201 -3.49 26.49 8.61
CA ARG A 201 -2.86 27.37 7.61
C ARG A 201 -3.29 27.03 6.18
N LEU A 202 -3.59 25.75 5.90
CA LEU A 202 -4.09 25.31 4.60
C LEU A 202 -5.61 25.51 4.49
N PHE A 203 -6.35 25.25 5.58
CA PHE A 203 -7.81 25.37 5.64
C PHE A 203 -8.25 26.10 6.92
N PRO A 204 -8.23 27.45 6.94
CA PRO A 204 -8.45 28.25 8.16
C PRO A 204 -9.83 28.07 8.79
N ASP A 205 -10.84 27.81 7.97
CA ASP A 205 -12.25 27.75 8.38
C ASP A 205 -12.78 26.30 8.50
N ASP A 206 -11.90 25.30 8.49
CA ASP A 206 -12.31 23.91 8.64
C ASP A 206 -12.84 23.66 10.07
N ALA A 207 -14.16 23.48 10.18
CA ALA A 207 -14.84 23.31 11.45
C ALA A 207 -14.37 22.08 12.23
N ALA A 208 -13.95 20.99 11.56
CA ALA A 208 -13.48 19.80 12.25
C ALA A 208 -12.10 20.04 12.87
N ILE A 209 -11.20 20.70 12.14
CA ILE A 209 -9.86 21.03 12.63
C ILE A 209 -9.94 22.04 13.79
N LEU A 210 -10.79 23.06 13.68
CA LEU A 210 -11.02 24.04 14.74
C LEU A 210 -11.54 23.39 16.02
N LYS A 211 -12.57 22.53 15.89
CA LYS A 211 -13.13 21.78 17.02
C LYS A 211 -12.07 20.92 17.70
N GLU A 212 -11.23 20.24 16.92
CA GLU A 212 -10.20 19.37 17.49
C GLU A 212 -9.09 20.16 18.18
N ARG A 213 -8.75 21.36 17.69
CA ARG A 213 -7.82 22.26 18.39
C ARG A 213 -8.35 22.62 19.77
N ASP A 214 -9.64 22.95 19.86
CA ASP A 214 -10.28 23.29 21.12
C ASP A 214 -10.34 22.06 22.05
N ASN A 215 -10.59 20.86 21.51
CA ASN A 215 -10.53 19.60 22.27
C ASN A 215 -9.14 19.35 22.86
N ILE A 216 -8.07 19.54 22.08
CA ILE A 216 -6.69 19.39 22.53
C ILE A 216 -6.34 20.43 23.58
N GLY A 217 -6.76 21.69 23.41
CA GLY A 217 -6.59 22.75 24.41
C GLY A 217 -7.24 22.38 25.75
N ALA A 218 -8.48 21.92 25.71
CA ALA A 218 -9.20 21.45 26.90
C ALA A 218 -8.58 20.19 27.52
N TRP A 219 -8.04 19.28 26.71
CA TRP A 219 -7.29 18.12 27.20
C TRP A 219 -6.02 18.54 27.94
N LYS A 220 -5.21 19.44 27.37
CA LYS A 220 -3.99 19.99 28.01
C LYS A 220 -4.30 20.64 29.35
N ALA A 221 -5.34 21.48 29.41
CA ALA A 221 -5.72 22.21 30.61
C ALA A 221 -6.14 21.30 31.77
N ARG A 222 -6.64 20.08 31.48
CA ARG A 222 -7.08 19.12 32.49
C ARG A 222 -5.94 18.31 33.10
N GLY A 223 -4.79 18.20 32.42
CA GLY A 223 -3.56 17.62 32.97
C GLY A 223 -3.66 16.15 33.42
N TYR A 224 -4.59 15.37 32.87
CA TYR A 224 -4.74 13.94 33.16
C TYR A 224 -3.50 13.12 32.80
#